data_AF-A0A165I9H5-F1
#
_entry.id   AF-A0A165I9H5-F1
#
_cell.length_a   1.000
_cell.length_b   1.000
_cell.length_c   1.000
_cell.angle_alpha   90.00
_cell.angle_beta   90.00
_cell.angle_gamma   90.00
#
_symmetry.space_group_name_H-M   'P 1'
#
loop_
_entity.id
_entity.type
_entity.pdbx_description
1 polymer ?
#
loop_
_entity_poly.entity_id
_entity_poly.type
_entity_poly.pdbx_seq_one_letter_code
_entity_poly.pdbx_strand_id
1 'polypeptide(L)'
;MSTAPTLDAIKHDIEQLNTRIRSLDAGPELVDAKKRLGELKKQLGVATAAAGGGAQKKRERLLLKTPKGTRDYGPAEMACREHIERTVKECFHAFGGSCLDTPVFERKDVLTGKYGEDQKLIFDLMDQGGEQLALRYDHTVS
;
A
#
# COMPACT_ATOMS: atom_id res chain seq x y z
N MET A 1 0.71 49.86 10.10
CA MET A 1 1.50 48.62 10.05
C MET A 1 0.63 47.50 10.61
N SER A 2 0.09 46.63 9.75
CA SER A 2 -0.80 45.53 10.16
C SER A 2 0.05 44.37 10.69
N THR A 3 -0.02 44.09 11.98
CA THR A 3 0.68 42.97 12.62
C THR A 3 -0.04 41.68 12.24
N ALA A 4 0.61 40.80 11.48
CA ALA A 4 0.08 39.48 11.17
C ALA A 4 -0.20 38.70 12.48
N PRO A 5 -1.34 38.01 12.61
CA PRO A 5 -1.67 37.27 13.82
C PRO A 5 -0.66 36.15 14.06
N THR A 6 -0.15 36.04 15.29
CA THR A 6 0.78 34.97 15.69
C THR A 6 0.07 33.61 15.71
N LEU A 7 0.83 32.53 15.52
CA LEU A 7 0.30 31.15 15.48
C LEU A 7 -0.56 30.80 16.71
N ASP A 8 -0.15 31.29 17.88
CA ASP A 8 -0.85 31.04 19.14
C ASP A 8 -2.16 31.82 19.26
N ALA A 9 -2.25 33.01 18.64
CA ALA A 9 -3.50 33.77 18.55
C ALA A 9 -4.54 33.02 17.69
N ILE A 10 -4.11 32.46 16.55
CA ILE A 10 -4.99 31.68 15.66
C ILE A 10 -5.52 30.43 16.37
N LYS A 11 -4.68 29.74 17.15
CA LYS A 11 -5.09 28.57 17.94
C LYS A 11 -6.10 28.95 19.03
N HIS A 12 -5.87 30.06 19.73
CA HIS A 12 -6.78 30.56 20.76
C HIS A 12 -8.16 30.93 20.19
N ASP A 13 -8.20 31.62 19.05
CA ASP A 13 -9.45 32.00 18.39
C ASP A 13 -10.27 30.77 17.92
N ILE A 14 -9.59 29.73 17.44
CA ILE A 14 -10.22 28.45 17.08
C ILE A 14 -10.85 27.79 18.31
N GLU A 15 -10.19 27.83 19.46
CA GLU A 15 -10.68 27.23 20.70
C GLU A 15 -11.90 27.98 21.27
N GLN A 16 -11.86 29.32 21.27
CA GLN A 16 -12.99 30.16 21.64
C GLN A 16 -14.20 29.91 20.73
N LEU A 17 -13.98 29.82 19.40
CA LEU A 17 -15.06 29.55 18.45
C LEU A 17 -15.63 28.14 18.59
N ASN A 18 -14.81 27.12 18.87
CA ASN A 18 -15.32 25.77 19.12
C ASN A 18 -16.19 25.71 20.38
N THR A 19 -15.80 26.44 21.44
CA THR A 19 -16.60 26.55 22.67
C THR A 19 -17.92 27.25 22.39
N ARG A 20 -17.90 28.34 21.63
CA ARG A 20 -19.11 29.07 21.21
C ARG A 20 -20.02 28.24 20.31
N ILE A 21 -19.48 27.49 19.35
CA ILE A 21 -20.24 26.61 18.45
C ILE A 21 -20.99 25.53 19.24
N ARG A 22 -20.43 25.03 20.35
CA ARG A 22 -21.07 24.04 21.20
C ARG A 22 -22.23 24.60 22.02
N SER A 23 -22.25 25.90 22.27
CA SER A 23 -23.31 26.58 23.02
C SER A 23 -24.35 27.25 22.13
N LEU A 24 -24.23 27.16 20.80
CA LEU A 24 -25.16 27.78 19.85
C LEU A 24 -26.18 26.76 19.34
N ASP A 25 -27.45 27.16 19.33
CA ASP A 25 -28.53 26.41 18.72
C ASP A 25 -28.48 26.45 17.19
N ALA A 26 -29.25 25.57 16.53
CA ALA A 26 -29.31 25.50 15.08
C ALA A 26 -29.95 26.77 14.49
N GLY A 27 -29.10 27.72 14.07
CA GLY A 27 -29.50 28.98 13.46
C GLY A 27 -28.41 29.57 12.56
N PRO A 28 -28.65 30.73 11.94
CA PRO A 28 -27.70 31.39 11.03
C PRO A 28 -26.37 31.69 11.73
N GLU A 29 -26.38 32.02 13.02
CA GLU A 29 -25.16 32.26 13.81
C GLU A 29 -24.24 31.04 13.91
N LEU A 30 -24.80 29.82 13.96
CA LEU A 30 -24.02 28.57 13.97
C LEU A 30 -23.36 28.33 12.62
N VAL A 31 -24.04 28.68 11.52
CA VAL A 31 -23.52 28.56 10.15
C VAL A 31 -22.36 29.54 9.95
N ASP A 32 -22.53 30.78 10.38
CA ASP A 32 -21.50 31.81 10.29
C ASP A 32 -20.29 31.49 11.17
N ALA A 33 -20.51 30.98 12.38
CA ALA A 33 -19.44 30.54 13.26
C ALA A 33 -18.65 29.36 12.67
N LYS A 34 -19.33 28.38 12.04
CA LYS A 34 -18.67 27.26 11.33
C LYS A 34 -17.87 27.73 10.11
N LYS A 35 -18.38 28.71 9.37
CA LYS A 35 -17.67 29.31 8.23
C LYS A 35 -16.39 30.01 8.68
N ARG A 36 -16.48 30.83 9.74
CA ARG A 36 -15.33 31.52 10.35
C ARG A 36 -14.30 30.54 10.94
N LEU A 37 -14.76 29.44 11.54
CA LEU A 37 -13.89 28.33 11.98
C LEU A 37 -13.12 27.70 10.81
N GLY A 38 -13.78 27.53 9.65
CA GLY A 38 -13.14 27.02 8.43
C GLY A 38 -12.04 27.94 7.91
N GLU A 39 -12.27 29.26 7.91
CA GLU A 39 -11.30 30.27 7.50
C GLU A 39 -10.08 30.30 8.43
N LEU A 40 -10.28 30.24 9.76
CA LEU A 40 -9.19 30.19 10.73
C LEU A 40 -8.38 28.90 10.66
N LYS A 41 -9.01 27.75 10.40
CA LYS A 41 -8.28 26.48 10.16
C LYS A 41 -7.42 26.54 8.90
N LYS A 42 -7.91 27.20 7.85
CA LYS A 42 -7.14 27.44 6.62
C LYS A 42 -5.94 28.34 6.89
N GLN A 43 -6.13 29.43 7.66
CA GLN A 43 -5.06 30.32 8.08
C GLN A 43 -4.02 29.61 8.97
N LEU A 44 -4.47 28.73 9.88
CA LEU A 44 -3.60 27.90 10.70
C LEU A 44 -2.73 26.98 9.83
N GLY A 45 -3.31 26.33 8.81
CA GLY A 45 -2.55 25.47 7.88
C GLY A 45 -1.50 26.21 7.06
N VAL A 46 -1.77 27.46 6.67
CA VAL A 46 -0.80 28.31 5.96
C VAL A 46 0.30 28.80 6.92
N ALA A 47 -0.07 29.18 8.14
CA ALA A 47 0.87 29.63 9.17
C ALA A 47 1.79 28.50 9.68
N THR A 48 1.28 27.27 9.83
CA THR A 48 2.11 26.11 10.20
C THR A 48 3.03 25.66 9.08
N ALA A 49 2.61 25.81 7.81
CA ALA A 49 3.48 25.58 6.65
C ALA A 49 4.61 26.61 6.57
N ALA A 50 4.32 27.88 6.88
CA ALA A 50 5.33 28.95 6.92
C ALA A 50 6.30 28.84 8.12
N ALA A 51 5.86 28.25 9.24
CA ALA A 51 6.67 28.09 10.45
C ALA A 51 7.58 26.85 10.47
N GLY A 52 7.71 26.10 9.36
CA GLY A 52 8.67 25.00 9.22
C GLY A 52 8.41 23.77 10.11
N GLY A 53 7.30 23.71 10.84
CA GLY A 53 6.95 22.60 11.76
C GLY A 53 6.33 21.37 11.11
N GLY A 54 6.36 21.25 9.78
CA GLY A 54 5.62 20.25 8.99
C GLY A 54 6.18 18.82 8.99
N ALA A 55 7.12 18.48 9.86
CA ALA A 55 7.75 17.16 9.89
C ALA A 55 7.18 16.21 10.97
N GLN A 56 6.00 16.48 11.54
CA GLN A 56 5.33 15.48 12.37
C GLN A 56 4.64 14.45 11.46
N LYS A 57 5.45 13.47 11.03
CA LYS A 57 5.09 12.24 10.32
C LYS A 57 3.66 11.82 10.66
N LYS A 58 2.74 12.03 9.71
CA LYS A 58 1.55 11.18 9.58
C LYS A 58 2.10 9.76 9.46
N ARG A 59 2.09 8.97 10.54
CA ARG A 59 2.37 7.53 10.46
C ARG A 59 1.33 6.98 9.49
N GLU A 60 1.72 6.82 8.23
CA GLU A 60 0.90 6.13 7.26
C GLU A 60 0.57 4.78 7.87
N ARG A 61 -0.72 4.53 8.04
CA ARG A 61 -1.21 3.23 8.51
C ARG A 61 -0.72 2.23 7.45
N LEU A 62 0.26 1.40 7.82
CA LEU A 62 0.79 0.34 6.96
C LEU A 62 -0.40 -0.46 6.43
N LEU A 63 -0.55 -0.44 5.11
CA LEU A 63 -1.58 -1.20 4.44
C LEU A 63 -1.14 -2.66 4.43
N LEU A 64 -1.56 -3.41 5.45
CA LEU A 64 -1.35 -4.86 5.54
C LEU A 64 -2.27 -5.55 4.53
N LYS A 65 -1.76 -5.76 3.32
CA LYS A 65 -2.43 -6.52 2.26
C LYS A 65 -1.40 -7.34 1.50
N THR A 66 -1.82 -8.49 0.98
CA THR A 66 -1.02 -9.26 0.03
C THR A 66 -0.92 -8.52 -1.31
N PRO A 67 0.13 -8.79 -2.10
CA PRO A 67 0.19 -8.34 -3.50
C PRO A 67 -1.06 -8.75 -4.27
N LYS A 68 -1.49 -7.91 -5.22
CA LYS A 68 -2.67 -8.20 -6.04
C LYS A 68 -2.49 -9.53 -6.77
N GLY A 69 -3.52 -10.38 -6.74
CA GLY A 69 -3.49 -11.71 -7.37
C GLY A 69 -2.83 -12.79 -6.52
N THR A 70 -2.40 -12.48 -5.29
CA THR A 70 -1.82 -13.44 -4.34
C THR A 70 -2.67 -13.53 -3.07
N ARG A 71 -2.64 -14.67 -2.40
CA ARG A 71 -3.35 -14.93 -1.15
C ARG A 71 -2.53 -15.81 -0.22
N ASP A 72 -2.80 -15.68 1.07
CA ASP A 72 -2.29 -16.59 2.09
C ASP A 72 -3.13 -17.88 2.13
N TYR A 73 -2.53 -18.97 2.59
CA TYR A 73 -3.21 -20.24 2.81
C TYR A 73 -3.25 -20.54 4.31
N GLY A 74 -4.46 -20.71 4.86
CA GLY A 74 -4.65 -21.04 6.28
C GLY A 74 -4.35 -22.51 6.59
N PRO A 75 -4.33 -22.91 7.89
CA PRO A 75 -4.01 -24.28 8.29
C PRO A 75 -4.86 -25.36 7.63
N ALA A 76 -6.17 -25.13 7.49
CA ALA A 76 -7.08 -26.10 6.86
C ALA A 76 -6.82 -26.23 5.34
N GLU A 77 -6.52 -25.13 4.65
CA GLU A 77 -6.19 -25.16 3.22
C GLU A 77 -4.83 -25.82 2.98
N MET A 78 -3.85 -25.55 3.85
CA MET A 78 -2.53 -26.19 3.78
C MET A 78 -2.61 -27.70 4.02
N ALA A 79 -3.39 -28.16 4.99
CA ALA A 79 -3.60 -29.59 5.24
C ALA A 79 -4.21 -30.30 4.00
N CYS A 80 -5.17 -29.66 3.33
CA CYS A 80 -5.74 -30.16 2.09
C CYS A 80 -4.70 -30.19 0.97
N ARG A 81 -3.94 -29.10 0.80
CA ARG A 81 -2.89 -28.97 -0.21
C ARG A 81 -1.81 -30.05 -0.05
N GLU A 82 -1.30 -30.26 1.16
CA GLU A 82 -0.30 -31.29 1.45
C GLU A 82 -0.81 -32.70 1.12
N HIS A 83 -2.08 -32.98 1.41
CA HIS A 83 -2.70 -34.26 1.07
C HIS A 83 -2.76 -34.48 -0.46
N ILE A 84 -3.14 -33.45 -1.21
CA ILE A 84 -3.18 -33.48 -2.68
C ILE A 84 -1.77 -33.66 -3.25
N GLU A 85 -0.82 -32.84 -2.81
CA GLU A 85 0.57 -32.91 -3.28
C GLU A 85 1.19 -34.29 -3.03
N ARG A 86 0.94 -34.89 -1.86
CA ARG A 86 1.41 -36.24 -1.54
C ARG A 86 0.84 -37.26 -2.53
N THR A 87 -0.48 -37.26 -2.73
CA THR A 87 -1.16 -38.19 -3.64
C THR A 87 -0.62 -38.08 -5.07
N VAL A 88 -0.39 -36.86 -5.56
CA VAL A 88 0.18 -36.62 -6.89
C VAL A 88 1.62 -37.13 -6.99
N LYS A 89 2.46 -36.86 -5.97
CA LYS A 89 3.85 -37.34 -5.91
C LYS A 89 3.93 -38.86 -5.90
N GLU A 90 3.09 -39.53 -5.11
CA GLU A 90 3.01 -41.00 -5.06
C GLU A 90 2.69 -41.59 -6.44
N CYS A 91 1.77 -40.97 -7.18
CA CYS A 91 1.48 -41.36 -8.56
C CYS A 91 2.72 -41.24 -9.47
N PHE A 92 3.41 -40.09 -9.46
CA PHE A 92 4.63 -39.93 -10.28
C PHE A 92 5.72 -40.95 -9.92
N HIS A 93 5.92 -41.22 -8.64
CA HIS A 93 6.90 -42.22 -8.19
C HIS A 93 6.52 -43.64 -8.62
N ALA A 94 5.22 -43.99 -8.65
CA ALA A 94 4.78 -45.29 -9.14
C ALA A 94 5.15 -45.55 -10.61
N PHE A 95 5.31 -44.49 -11.42
CA PHE A 95 5.77 -44.56 -12.81
C PHE A 95 7.27 -44.26 -12.99
N GLY A 96 8.06 -44.29 -11.90
CA GLY A 96 9.51 -44.06 -11.95
C GLY A 96 9.92 -42.59 -12.08
N GLY A 97 9.00 -41.65 -11.88
CA GLY A 97 9.28 -40.22 -11.84
C GLY A 97 10.17 -39.85 -10.65
N SER A 98 11.06 -38.87 -10.87
CA SER A 98 11.89 -38.26 -9.84
C SER A 98 11.62 -36.76 -9.76
N CYS A 99 11.79 -36.20 -8.57
CA CYS A 99 11.56 -34.78 -8.34
C CYS A 99 12.84 -33.98 -8.60
N LEU A 100 12.69 -32.85 -9.30
CA LEU A 100 13.68 -31.79 -9.47
C LEU A 100 12.99 -30.48 -9.08
N ASP A 101 13.74 -29.54 -8.52
CA ASP A 101 13.29 -28.18 -8.30
C ASP A 101 14.29 -27.22 -8.94
N THR A 102 13.76 -26.18 -9.57
CA THR A 102 14.53 -25.12 -10.21
C THR A 102 14.28 -23.79 -9.48
N PRO A 103 15.17 -22.80 -9.60
CA PRO A 103 14.92 -21.47 -9.08
C PRO A 103 13.57 -20.91 -9.55
N VAL A 104 12.94 -20.04 -8.72
CA VAL A 104 11.65 -19.42 -9.07
C VAL A 104 11.78 -18.34 -10.15
N PHE A 105 13.00 -17.86 -10.38
CA PHE A 105 13.34 -16.91 -11.43
C PHE A 105 14.39 -17.50 -12.35
N GLU A 106 14.31 -17.11 -13.62
CA GLU A 106 15.25 -17.49 -14.67
C GLU A 106 15.82 -16.23 -15.31
N ARG A 107 16.88 -16.38 -16.11
CA ARG A 107 17.35 -15.27 -16.93
C ARG A 107 16.28 -14.88 -17.95
N LYS A 108 16.07 -13.58 -18.11
CA LYS A 108 15.01 -13.03 -18.96
C LYS A 108 15.14 -13.45 -20.43
N ASP A 109 16.36 -13.64 -20.91
CA ASP A 109 16.64 -14.11 -22.28
C ASP A 109 16.17 -15.56 -22.52
N VAL A 110 16.15 -16.40 -21.47
CA VAL A 110 15.66 -17.79 -21.55
C VAL A 110 14.15 -17.83 -21.77
N LEU A 111 13.41 -16.91 -21.14
CA LEU A 111 11.95 -16.84 -21.22
C LEU A 111 11.45 -16.06 -22.44
N THR A 112 12.30 -15.20 -23.02
CA THR A 112 11.94 -14.34 -24.14
C THR A 112 11.76 -15.14 -25.44
N GLY A 113 10.70 -14.85 -26.20
CA GLY A 113 10.44 -15.48 -27.50
C GLY A 113 9.82 -16.88 -27.44
N LYS A 114 9.59 -17.45 -26.25
CA LYS A 114 8.93 -18.77 -26.07
C LYS A 114 7.41 -18.70 -26.04
N TYR A 115 6.85 -17.57 -25.58
CA TYR A 115 5.43 -17.45 -25.24
C TYR A 115 4.62 -16.51 -26.16
N GLY A 116 5.21 -16.00 -27.24
CA GLY A 116 4.49 -15.14 -28.19
C GLY A 116 3.84 -13.93 -27.52
N GLU A 117 2.51 -13.80 -27.64
CA GLU A 117 1.76 -12.68 -27.06
C GLU A 117 1.75 -12.68 -25.51
N ASP A 118 1.80 -13.86 -24.90
CA ASP A 118 1.76 -14.04 -23.44
C ASP A 118 3.05 -13.61 -22.75
N GLN A 119 4.12 -13.33 -23.51
CA GLN A 119 5.39 -12.84 -22.96
C GLN A 119 5.22 -11.55 -22.15
N LYS A 120 4.20 -10.74 -22.45
CA LYS A 120 3.88 -9.50 -21.71
C LYS A 120 3.37 -9.75 -20.29
N LEU A 121 3.02 -10.99 -19.96
CA LEU A 121 2.49 -11.40 -18.65
C LEU A 121 3.59 -11.87 -17.69
N ILE A 122 4.85 -11.90 -18.14
CA ILE A 122 6.00 -12.31 -17.33
C ILE A 122 6.37 -11.22 -16.33
N PHE A 123 6.66 -11.61 -15.08
CA PHE A 123 7.09 -10.71 -14.03
C PHE A 123 8.62 -10.53 -14.05
N ASP A 124 9.08 -9.39 -14.54
CA ASP A 124 10.50 -9.00 -14.48
C ASP A 124 10.92 -8.61 -13.06
N LEU A 125 12.16 -8.94 -12.69
CA LEU A 125 12.81 -8.44 -11.49
C LEU A 125 13.48 -7.09 -11.77
N MET A 126 13.64 -6.29 -10.71
CA MET A 126 14.32 -4.99 -10.81
C MET A 126 15.82 -5.19 -11.09
N ASP A 127 16.36 -4.40 -12.00
CA ASP A 127 17.78 -4.35 -12.28
C ASP A 127 18.56 -3.77 -11.08
N GLN A 128 19.55 -4.52 -10.61
CA GLN A 128 20.45 -4.14 -9.51
C GLN A 128 21.93 -4.13 -9.96
N GLY A 129 22.19 -4.02 -11.26
CA GLY A 129 23.53 -4.01 -11.86
C GLY A 129 24.07 -5.40 -12.19
N GLY A 130 23.20 -6.41 -12.23
CA GLY A 130 23.54 -7.82 -12.48
C GLY A 130 22.81 -8.40 -13.69
N GLU A 131 22.56 -9.70 -13.65
CA GLU A 131 21.78 -10.39 -14.68
C GLU A 131 20.33 -9.92 -14.69
N GLN A 132 19.74 -9.85 -15.88
CA GLN A 132 18.32 -9.56 -16.05
C GLN A 132 17.52 -10.83 -15.76
N LEU A 133 16.69 -10.80 -14.71
CA LEU A 133 15.94 -11.96 -14.22
C LEU A 133 14.43 -11.72 -14.32
N ALA A 134 13.67 -12.80 -14.43
CA ALA A 134 12.22 -12.79 -14.43
C ALA A 134 11.66 -14.05 -13.75
N LEU A 135 10.49 -13.95 -13.11
CA LEU A 135 9.81 -15.11 -12.52
C LEU A 135 9.39 -16.10 -13.61
N ARG A 136 9.54 -17.40 -13.34
CA ARG A 136 9.13 -18.48 -14.26
C ARG A 136 7.63 -18.39 -14.56
N TYR A 137 7.29 -18.48 -15.85
CA TYR A 137 5.89 -18.49 -16.31
C TYR A 137 5.25 -19.87 -16.16
N ASP A 138 6.04 -20.92 -16.38
CA ASP A 138 5.66 -22.33 -16.19
C ASP A 138 6.84 -23.16 -15.66
N HIS A 139 6.73 -24.48 -15.74
CA HIS A 139 7.74 -25.45 -15.33
C HIS A 139 8.36 -26.24 -16.50
N THR A 140 8.05 -25.91 -17.76
CA THR A 140 8.55 -26.65 -18.94
C THR A 140 9.73 -25.98 -19.63
N VAL A 141 9.87 -24.66 -19.48
CA VAL A 141 11.00 -23.90 -20.07
C VAL A 141 12.21 -23.83 -19.12
N SER A 142 11.99 -24.01 -17.81
CA SER A 142 13.02 -24.02 -16.76
C SER A 142 13.96 -25.22 -16.81
#